data_AF-A0A7Y8CWM1-F1
#
_entry.id   AF-A0A7Y8CWM1-F1
#
_cell.length_a   1.000
_cell.length_b   1.000
_cell.length_c   1.000
_cell.angle_alpha   90.00
_cell.angle_beta   90.00
_cell.angle_gamma   90.00
#
_symmetry.space_group_name_H-M   'P 1'
#
loop_
_entity.id
_entity.type
_entity.pdbx_description
1 polymer ?
#
loop_
_entity_poly.entity_id
_entity_poly.type
_entity_poly.pdbx_seq_one_letter_code
_entity_poly.pdbx_strand_id
1 'polypeptide(L)'
;MTKTIDKEFVRQRDDELITQGLKLHQRPFHVVVAWMKANSISGDVFDKAMWDPLMAIYHTLYPAGDFSMPAMLKGSVALRDQMYPVLIAIGYGSVSVDLLDCIEIPHDELEFIFQQYPEQGWRAFYGVADLWDFAYGVSDLEHGTGDAPQLLANARSSLAATARILAGDIDIDAAVQTICLTAELALKGALAARGWTEAQYRKLSHHLVKLADALIGEVSTAHDDRLRGAIAHFPDYVGTRYASHGMTRIELMVLAMRAQFVAAETLRRVSDRDLASKLEADPNNLPRPVLWC
;
A
#
# COMPACT_ATOMS: atom_id res chain seq x y z
N MET A 1 28.55 -33.59 -17.06
CA MET A 1 27.12 -33.64 -17.44
C MET A 1 26.41 -32.52 -16.73
N THR A 2 25.93 -31.51 -17.44
CA THR A 2 25.12 -30.44 -16.87
C THR A 2 23.74 -31.04 -16.58
N LYS A 3 23.40 -31.23 -15.31
CA LYS A 3 22.09 -31.78 -14.93
C LYS A 3 21.02 -30.73 -15.21
N THR A 4 20.13 -31.01 -16.16
CA THR A 4 18.99 -30.15 -16.48
C THR A 4 17.89 -30.34 -15.43
N ILE A 5 17.27 -29.25 -14.98
CA ILE A 5 16.16 -29.29 -14.04
C ILE A 5 14.96 -30.02 -14.64
N ASP A 6 14.45 -31.00 -13.90
CA ASP A 6 13.38 -31.88 -14.36
C ASP A 6 11.99 -31.29 -14.11
N LYS A 7 11.09 -31.42 -15.09
CA LYS A 7 9.73 -30.85 -15.01
C LYS A 7 8.89 -31.51 -13.93
N GLU A 8 9.03 -32.81 -13.73
CA GLU A 8 8.27 -33.54 -12.71
C GLU A 8 8.74 -33.12 -11.30
N PHE A 9 10.05 -32.96 -11.10
CA PHE A 9 10.61 -32.38 -9.88
C PHE A 9 10.04 -30.99 -9.59
N VAL A 10 10.02 -30.10 -10.60
CA VAL A 10 9.48 -28.73 -10.43
C VAL A 10 8.01 -28.79 -10.03
N ARG A 11 7.18 -29.60 -10.70
CA ARG A 11 5.76 -29.73 -10.35
C ARG A 11 5.55 -30.21 -8.91
N GLN A 12 6.25 -31.26 -8.49
CA GLN A 12 6.10 -31.82 -7.15
C GLN A 12 6.52 -30.83 -6.06
N ARG A 13 7.66 -30.13 -6.26
CA ARG A 13 8.09 -29.10 -5.30
C ARG A 13 7.12 -27.92 -5.29
N ASP A 14 6.61 -27.53 -6.45
CA ASP A 14 5.67 -26.43 -6.56
C ASP A 14 4.36 -26.72 -5.81
N ASP A 15 3.80 -27.93 -5.93
CA ASP A 15 2.61 -28.38 -5.18
C ASP A 15 2.81 -28.31 -3.65
N GLU A 16 4.00 -28.66 -3.17
CA GLU A 16 4.35 -28.52 -1.75
C GLU A 16 4.39 -27.06 -1.31
N LEU A 17 4.96 -26.17 -2.14
CA LEU A 17 5.05 -24.74 -1.85
C LEU A 17 3.68 -24.05 -1.91
N ILE A 18 2.77 -24.50 -2.78
CA ILE A 18 1.36 -24.09 -2.78
C ILE A 18 0.71 -24.45 -1.45
N THR A 19 0.91 -25.68 -0.97
CA THR A 19 0.35 -26.15 0.30
C THR A 19 0.88 -25.35 1.49
N GLN A 20 2.14 -24.89 1.41
CA GLN A 20 2.76 -23.99 2.39
C GLN A 20 2.32 -22.53 2.26
N GLY A 21 1.52 -22.18 1.25
CA GLY A 21 1.00 -20.83 1.03
C GLY A 21 2.00 -19.85 0.42
N LEU A 22 3.10 -20.32 -0.20
CA LEU A 22 4.05 -19.44 -0.87
C LEU A 22 3.46 -18.84 -2.14
N LYS A 23 3.75 -17.56 -2.38
CA LYS A 23 3.24 -16.82 -3.55
C LYS A 23 4.01 -17.20 -4.81
N LEU A 24 3.34 -17.11 -5.97
CA LEU A 24 3.89 -17.47 -7.29
C LEU A 24 5.32 -16.96 -7.55
N HIS A 25 5.60 -15.67 -7.33
CA HIS A 25 6.93 -15.09 -7.56
C HIS A 25 8.04 -15.67 -6.66
N GLN A 26 7.70 -16.21 -5.48
CA GLN A 26 8.68 -16.76 -4.54
C GLN A 26 9.08 -18.18 -4.93
N ARG A 27 8.13 -18.94 -5.48
CA ARG A 27 8.27 -20.39 -5.68
C ARG A 27 9.45 -20.79 -6.57
N PRO A 28 9.78 -20.09 -7.68
CA PRO A 28 10.96 -20.42 -8.49
C PRO A 28 12.26 -20.47 -7.69
N PHE A 29 12.51 -19.46 -6.84
CA PHE A 29 13.70 -19.41 -5.99
C PHE A 29 13.79 -20.62 -5.04
N HIS A 30 12.69 -20.98 -4.40
CA HIS A 30 12.66 -22.14 -3.50
C HIS A 30 12.89 -23.46 -4.25
N VAL A 31 12.31 -23.60 -5.45
CA VAL A 31 12.48 -24.80 -6.28
C VAL A 31 13.92 -24.97 -6.76
N VAL A 32 14.58 -23.91 -7.23
CA VAL A 32 15.98 -24.00 -7.66
C VAL A 32 16.90 -24.33 -6.49
N VAL A 33 16.68 -23.75 -5.30
CA VAL A 33 17.46 -24.08 -4.10
C VAL A 33 17.27 -25.55 -3.71
N ALA A 34 16.03 -26.07 -3.78
CA ALA A 34 15.75 -27.48 -3.52
C ALA A 34 16.43 -28.41 -4.54
N TRP A 35 16.40 -28.04 -5.83
CA TRP A 35 17.07 -28.78 -6.90
C TRP A 35 18.58 -28.84 -6.72
N MET A 36 19.20 -27.70 -6.40
CA MET A 36 20.65 -27.61 -6.14
C MET A 36 21.05 -28.49 -4.96
N LYS A 37 20.29 -28.44 -3.85
CA LYS A 37 20.51 -29.30 -2.67
C LYS A 37 20.37 -30.78 -3.01
N ALA A 38 19.31 -31.18 -3.71
CA ALA A 38 19.07 -32.57 -4.10
C ALA A 38 20.16 -33.13 -5.04
N ASN A 39 20.87 -32.26 -5.76
CA ASN A 39 21.90 -32.63 -6.72
C ASN A 39 23.33 -32.32 -6.25
N SER A 40 23.52 -31.87 -5.00
CA SER A 40 24.80 -31.43 -4.44
C SER A 40 25.51 -30.38 -5.30
N ILE A 41 24.74 -29.47 -5.91
CA ILE A 41 25.24 -28.35 -6.69
C ILE A 41 25.46 -27.16 -5.74
N SER A 42 26.66 -26.56 -5.78
CA SER A 42 26.96 -25.30 -5.09
C SER A 42 27.30 -24.25 -6.15
N GLY A 43 26.76 -23.05 -6.02
CA GLY A 43 26.97 -21.98 -7.01
C GLY A 43 25.92 -20.89 -6.94
N ASP A 44 25.87 -20.09 -8.00
CA ASP A 44 24.87 -19.04 -8.18
C ASP A 44 23.49 -19.64 -8.50
N VAL A 45 22.49 -19.22 -7.73
CA VAL A 45 21.09 -19.64 -7.89
C VAL A 45 20.47 -19.02 -9.16
N PHE A 46 21.00 -17.87 -9.60
CA PHE A 46 20.55 -17.14 -10.78
C PHE A 46 21.40 -17.41 -12.01
N ASP A 47 22.25 -18.46 -11.97
CA ASP A 47 22.96 -18.91 -13.16
C ASP A 47 21.94 -19.24 -14.28
N LYS A 48 22.12 -18.59 -15.43
CA LYS A 48 21.17 -18.68 -16.55
C LYS A 48 20.95 -20.12 -17.04
N ALA A 49 21.97 -20.98 -16.96
CA ALA A 49 21.84 -22.36 -17.40
C ALA A 49 20.90 -23.20 -16.51
N MET A 50 20.58 -22.72 -15.31
CA MET A 50 19.62 -23.33 -14.40
C MET A 50 18.32 -22.52 -14.29
N TRP A 51 18.43 -21.21 -14.20
CA TRP A 51 17.30 -20.30 -14.02
C TRP A 51 16.38 -20.25 -15.24
N ASP A 52 16.93 -20.12 -16.45
CA ASP A 52 16.11 -19.99 -17.66
C ASP A 52 15.29 -21.28 -17.95
N PRO A 53 15.87 -22.50 -17.86
CA PRO A 53 15.07 -23.72 -17.99
C PRO A 53 13.98 -23.88 -16.92
N LEU A 54 14.27 -23.46 -15.67
CA LEU A 54 13.27 -23.46 -14.61
C LEU A 54 12.12 -22.51 -14.93
N MET A 55 12.43 -21.28 -15.34
CA MET A 55 11.43 -20.29 -15.67
C MET A 55 10.60 -20.69 -16.89
N ALA A 56 11.20 -21.36 -17.89
CA ALA A 56 10.45 -21.92 -19.02
C ALA A 56 9.40 -22.98 -18.56
N ILE A 57 9.75 -23.81 -17.58
CA ILE A 57 8.81 -24.75 -16.96
C ILE A 57 7.69 -23.98 -16.24
N TYR A 58 8.04 -22.98 -15.43
CA TYR A 58 7.07 -22.16 -14.70
C TYR A 58 6.11 -21.39 -15.60
N HIS A 59 6.58 -20.80 -16.70
CA HIS A 59 5.72 -20.15 -17.70
C HIS A 59 4.81 -21.14 -18.42
N THR A 60 5.23 -22.41 -18.55
CA THR A 60 4.37 -23.47 -19.08
C THR A 60 3.29 -23.87 -18.07
N LEU A 61 3.63 -23.94 -16.78
CA LEU A 61 2.69 -24.28 -15.69
C LEU A 61 1.71 -23.14 -15.40
N TYR A 62 2.17 -21.89 -15.53
CA TYR A 62 1.39 -20.68 -15.28
C TYR A 62 1.50 -19.70 -16.44
N PRO A 63 0.80 -19.94 -17.56
CA PRO A 63 0.85 -19.06 -18.73
C PRO A 63 0.41 -17.63 -18.44
N ALA A 64 -0.53 -17.45 -17.50
CA ALA A 64 -1.00 -16.14 -17.03
C ALA A 64 -0.32 -15.70 -15.71
N GLY A 65 0.73 -16.40 -15.29
CA GLY A 65 1.41 -16.16 -14.03
C GLY A 65 2.33 -14.95 -14.07
N ASP A 66 2.18 -14.06 -13.07
CA ASP A 66 3.13 -12.98 -12.82
C ASP A 66 4.18 -13.41 -11.80
N PHE A 67 5.44 -13.44 -12.24
CA PHE A 67 6.61 -13.80 -11.43
C PHE A 67 7.42 -12.59 -10.99
N SER A 68 6.96 -11.37 -11.31
CA SER A 68 7.62 -10.14 -10.88
C SER A 68 7.60 -10.01 -9.35
N MET A 69 8.60 -9.30 -8.82
CA MET A 69 8.63 -8.95 -7.40
C MET A 69 7.42 -8.05 -7.10
N PRO A 70 6.57 -8.39 -6.11
CA PRO A 70 5.42 -7.57 -5.80
C PRO A 70 5.87 -6.19 -5.30
N ALA A 71 5.08 -5.18 -5.62
CA ALA A 71 5.16 -3.88 -4.98
C ALA A 71 4.95 -4.02 -3.46
N MET A 72 5.62 -3.17 -2.68
CA MET A 72 5.45 -3.05 -1.23
C MET A 72 4.00 -2.68 -0.87
N LEU A 73 3.42 -1.79 -1.68
CA LEU A 73 2.01 -1.41 -1.61
C LEU A 73 1.49 -1.16 -3.02
N LYS A 74 0.25 -1.59 -3.28
CA LYS A 74 -0.55 -1.16 -4.42
C LYS A 74 -1.66 -0.24 -3.90
N GLY A 75 -1.49 1.06 -4.12
CA GLY A 75 -2.47 2.09 -3.79
C GLY A 75 -3.17 2.58 -5.06
N SER A 76 -3.74 3.78 -4.98
CA SER A 76 -4.36 4.43 -6.15
C SER A 76 -4.51 5.93 -5.92
N VAL A 77 -4.54 6.71 -6.99
CA VAL A 77 -4.84 8.15 -6.96
C VAL A 77 -6.03 8.43 -7.86
N ALA A 78 -6.86 9.39 -7.44
CA ALA A 78 -8.02 9.81 -8.19
C ALA A 78 -7.64 10.94 -9.15
N LEU A 79 -7.89 10.75 -10.43
CA LEU A 79 -7.79 11.79 -11.45
C LEU A 79 -9.07 11.75 -12.26
N ARG A 80 -9.77 12.88 -12.32
CA ARG A 80 -11.11 13.02 -12.90
C ARG A 80 -12.10 12.03 -12.25
N ASP A 81 -12.67 11.12 -13.03
CA ASP A 81 -13.61 10.09 -12.59
C ASP A 81 -13.00 8.68 -12.58
N GLN A 82 -11.66 8.59 -12.60
CA GLN A 82 -10.90 7.34 -12.64
C GLN A 82 -9.95 7.21 -11.46
N MET A 83 -9.75 5.96 -11.01
CA MET A 83 -8.71 5.59 -10.06
C MET A 83 -7.55 4.95 -10.81
N TYR A 84 -6.41 5.60 -10.83
CA TYR A 84 -5.19 5.06 -11.41
C TYR A 84 -4.42 4.29 -10.34
N PRO A 85 -3.98 3.05 -10.62
CA PRO A 85 -3.14 2.30 -9.70
C PRO A 85 -1.84 3.05 -9.41
N VAL A 86 -1.36 2.93 -8.16
CA VAL A 86 -0.04 3.41 -7.76
C VAL A 86 0.77 2.25 -7.21
N LEU A 87 1.96 2.03 -7.76
CA LEU A 87 2.87 0.98 -7.31
C LEU A 87 4.01 1.58 -6.48
N ILE A 88 4.06 1.22 -5.19
CA ILE A 88 5.20 1.56 -4.33
C ILE A 88 6.19 0.40 -4.40
N ALA A 89 7.30 0.60 -5.11
CA ALA A 89 8.33 -0.42 -5.29
C ALA A 89 9.13 -0.67 -4.00
N ILE A 90 9.71 -1.87 -3.91
CA ILE A 90 10.69 -2.20 -2.87
C ILE A 90 12.05 -1.65 -3.31
N GLY A 91 12.59 -0.70 -2.57
CA GLY A 91 13.94 -0.14 -2.77
C GLY A 91 14.89 -0.53 -1.64
N TYR A 92 16.17 -0.70 -1.96
CA TYR A 92 17.24 -0.90 -0.99
C TYR A 92 18.35 0.13 -1.20
N GLY A 93 18.80 0.79 -0.12
CA GLY A 93 19.79 1.87 -0.17
C GLY A 93 19.21 3.22 -0.60
N SER A 94 20.02 4.05 -1.25
CA SER A 94 19.59 5.35 -1.79
C SER A 94 19.10 5.17 -3.23
N VAL A 95 17.80 5.36 -3.45
CA VAL A 95 17.16 5.26 -4.76
C VAL A 95 16.54 6.62 -5.11
N SER A 96 16.78 7.09 -6.34
CA SER A 96 16.04 8.22 -6.91
C SER A 96 14.75 7.68 -7.51
N VAL A 97 13.62 8.23 -7.09
CA VAL A 97 12.29 7.81 -7.54
C VAL A 97 11.56 9.05 -8.03
N ASP A 98 11.07 9.00 -9.27
CA ASP A 98 10.06 9.93 -9.73
C ASP A 98 8.69 9.44 -9.24
N LEU A 99 7.97 10.31 -8.52
CA LEU A 99 6.66 9.95 -7.96
C LEU A 99 5.59 9.85 -9.05
N LEU A 100 5.73 10.57 -10.15
CA LEU A 100 4.76 10.50 -11.23
C LEU A 100 4.86 9.15 -11.97
N ASP A 101 6.06 8.60 -12.10
CA ASP A 101 6.30 7.27 -12.67
C ASP A 101 5.70 6.12 -11.81
N CYS A 102 5.33 6.41 -10.56
CA CYS A 102 4.65 5.42 -9.71
C CYS A 102 3.16 5.26 -10.06
N ILE A 103 2.59 6.21 -10.82
CA ILE A 103 1.17 6.19 -11.24
C ILE A 103 1.07 5.44 -12.57
N GLU A 104 0.25 4.39 -12.62
CA GLU A 104 -0.01 3.64 -13.85
C GLU A 104 -1.00 4.41 -14.75
N ILE A 105 -0.50 5.45 -15.43
CA ILE A 105 -1.26 6.32 -16.35
C ILE A 105 -0.40 6.67 -17.58
N PRO A 106 -0.99 6.80 -18.79
CA PRO A 106 -0.26 7.35 -19.94
C PRO A 106 0.29 8.76 -19.66
N HIS A 107 1.52 9.02 -20.11
CA HIS A 107 2.21 10.29 -19.82
C HIS A 107 1.49 11.50 -20.42
N ASP A 108 0.93 11.37 -21.63
CA ASP A 108 0.14 12.41 -22.29
C ASP A 108 -1.14 12.74 -21.52
N GLU A 109 -1.79 11.74 -20.95
CA GLU A 109 -2.94 11.92 -20.08
C GLU A 109 -2.56 12.63 -18.77
N LEU A 110 -1.46 12.20 -18.13
CA LEU A 110 -0.97 12.85 -16.91
C LEU A 110 -0.56 14.31 -17.16
N GLU A 111 0.12 14.58 -18.27
CA GLU A 111 0.47 15.94 -18.69
C GLU A 111 -0.79 16.78 -18.89
N PHE A 112 -1.81 16.23 -19.55
CA PHE A 112 -3.11 16.88 -19.71
C PHE A 112 -3.78 17.20 -18.37
N ILE A 113 -3.71 16.30 -17.38
CA ILE A 113 -4.19 16.57 -16.01
C ILE A 113 -3.46 17.74 -15.39
N PHE A 114 -2.13 17.79 -15.43
CA PHE A 114 -1.37 18.90 -14.86
C PHE A 114 -1.65 20.24 -15.56
N GLN A 115 -1.94 20.22 -16.86
CA GLN A 115 -2.27 21.42 -17.63
C GLN A 115 -3.70 21.92 -17.37
N GLN A 116 -4.70 21.03 -17.33
CA GLN A 116 -6.12 21.41 -17.29
C GLN A 116 -6.74 21.32 -15.89
N TYR A 117 -6.22 20.44 -15.04
CA TYR A 117 -6.70 20.16 -13.69
C TYR A 117 -5.54 20.12 -12.69
N PRO A 118 -4.72 21.18 -12.60
CA PRO A 118 -3.47 21.17 -11.83
C PRO A 118 -3.68 20.77 -10.37
N GLU A 119 -4.79 21.18 -9.75
CA GLU A 119 -5.11 20.79 -8.37
C GLU A 119 -5.21 19.27 -8.20
N GLN A 120 -5.81 18.56 -9.15
CA GLN A 120 -5.89 17.09 -9.12
C GLN A 120 -4.52 16.45 -9.34
N GLY A 121 -3.73 16.98 -10.28
CA GLY A 121 -2.35 16.52 -10.52
C GLY A 121 -1.48 16.63 -9.26
N TRP A 122 -1.48 17.79 -8.61
CA TRP A 122 -0.73 17.98 -7.37
C TRP A 122 -1.27 17.15 -6.21
N ARG A 123 -2.60 16.96 -6.12
CA ARG A 123 -3.20 16.06 -5.13
C ARG A 123 -2.75 14.62 -5.35
N ALA A 124 -2.68 14.15 -6.59
CA ALA A 124 -2.16 12.84 -6.94
C ALA A 124 -0.67 12.72 -6.60
N PHE A 125 0.16 13.70 -6.96
CA PHE A 125 1.58 13.75 -6.63
C PHE A 125 1.84 13.59 -5.12
N TYR A 126 1.15 14.38 -4.30
CA TYR A 126 1.25 14.26 -2.84
C TYR A 126 0.61 12.98 -2.31
N GLY A 127 -0.43 12.45 -2.97
CA GLY A 127 -1.03 11.15 -2.66
C GLY A 127 -0.05 9.99 -2.86
N VAL A 128 0.79 10.03 -3.90
CA VAL A 128 1.89 9.06 -4.07
C VAL A 128 2.90 9.17 -2.93
N ALA A 129 3.26 10.40 -2.51
CA ALA A 129 4.14 10.60 -1.35
C ALA A 129 3.55 10.06 -0.05
N ASP A 130 2.24 10.26 0.17
CA ASP A 130 1.51 9.70 1.32
C ASP A 130 1.55 8.16 1.29
N LEU A 131 1.33 7.54 0.12
CA LEU A 131 1.44 6.09 -0.04
C LEU A 131 2.85 5.56 0.22
N TRP A 132 3.88 6.31 -0.18
CA TRP A 132 5.29 6.00 0.12
C TRP A 132 5.56 6.02 1.63
N ASP A 133 5.20 7.11 2.30
CA ASP A 133 5.40 7.27 3.75
C ASP A 133 4.67 6.19 4.53
N PHE A 134 3.44 5.89 4.14
CA PHE A 134 2.66 4.84 4.76
C PHE A 134 3.27 3.45 4.51
N ALA A 135 3.59 3.09 3.28
CA ALA A 135 4.10 1.76 2.94
C ALA A 135 5.42 1.45 3.67
N TYR A 136 6.37 2.38 3.64
CA TYR A 136 7.65 2.22 4.33
C TYR A 136 7.52 2.36 5.83
N GLY A 137 6.65 3.24 6.35
CA GLY A 137 6.40 3.35 7.78
C GLY A 137 5.81 2.06 8.36
N VAL A 138 4.92 1.39 7.64
CA VAL A 138 4.43 0.05 8.02
C VAL A 138 5.56 -0.97 7.99
N SER A 139 6.45 -0.92 6.99
CA SER A 139 7.59 -1.83 6.87
C SER A 139 8.60 -1.66 8.02
N ASP A 140 8.91 -0.42 8.40
CA ASP A 140 9.84 -0.12 9.49
C ASP A 140 9.32 -0.64 10.84
N LEU A 141 8.00 -0.68 11.01
CA LEU A 141 7.32 -1.11 12.23
C LEU A 141 6.90 -2.59 12.22
N GLU A 142 7.20 -3.35 11.15
CA GLU A 142 6.67 -4.72 11.00
C GLU A 142 7.20 -5.72 12.04
N HIS A 143 8.40 -5.45 12.59
CA HIS A 143 9.05 -6.28 13.61
C HIS A 143 8.90 -5.70 15.03
N GLY A 144 8.00 -4.72 15.22
CA GLY A 144 7.68 -4.15 16.53
C GLY A 144 7.01 -5.15 17.47
N THR A 145 6.86 -4.78 18.74
CA THR A 145 6.13 -5.56 19.74
C THR A 145 4.68 -5.07 19.89
N GLY A 146 3.81 -5.93 20.43
CA GLY A 146 2.39 -5.61 20.64
C GLY A 146 1.55 -5.68 19.36
N ASP A 147 0.44 -4.95 19.32
CA ASP A 147 -0.57 -5.07 18.26
C ASP A 147 -0.25 -4.21 17.01
N ALA A 148 0.71 -3.30 17.11
CA ALA A 148 1.01 -2.33 16.06
C ALA A 148 1.29 -3.00 14.70
N PRO A 149 2.16 -4.04 14.59
CA PRO A 149 2.44 -4.68 13.30
C PRO A 149 1.18 -5.21 12.62
N GLN A 150 0.29 -5.89 13.37
CA GLN A 150 -0.91 -6.49 12.83
C GLN A 150 -1.95 -5.43 12.42
N LEU A 151 -2.15 -4.39 13.23
CA LEU A 151 -3.06 -3.29 12.93
C LEU A 151 -2.62 -2.55 11.66
N LEU A 152 -1.33 -2.27 11.55
CA LEU A 152 -0.73 -1.59 10.40
C LEU A 152 -0.76 -2.44 9.13
N ALA A 153 -0.48 -3.75 9.24
CA ALA A 153 -0.63 -4.69 8.13
C ALA A 153 -2.09 -4.79 7.64
N ASN A 154 -3.05 -4.75 8.57
CA ASN A 154 -4.47 -4.74 8.24
C ASN A 154 -4.88 -3.41 7.58
N ALA A 155 -4.40 -2.27 8.08
CA ALA A 155 -4.61 -0.96 7.44
C ALA A 155 -4.09 -0.94 6.00
N ARG A 156 -2.89 -1.48 5.77
CA ARG A 156 -2.29 -1.64 4.43
C ARG A 156 -3.14 -2.53 3.52
N SER A 157 -3.68 -3.61 4.07
CA SER A 157 -4.57 -4.53 3.33
C SER A 157 -5.89 -3.86 2.95
N SER A 158 -6.51 -3.09 3.87
CA SER A 158 -7.72 -2.32 3.61
C SER A 158 -7.52 -1.22 2.58
N LEU A 159 -6.37 -0.53 2.60
CA LEU A 159 -6.01 0.46 1.59
C LEU A 159 -5.90 -0.19 0.20
N ALA A 160 -5.16 -1.29 0.09
CA ALA A 160 -5.03 -2.02 -1.17
C ALA A 160 -6.36 -2.61 -1.66
N ALA A 161 -7.25 -3.01 -0.77
CA ALA A 161 -8.60 -3.44 -1.13
C ALA A 161 -9.44 -2.27 -1.69
N THR A 162 -9.39 -1.11 -1.04
CA THR A 162 -10.05 0.13 -1.50
C THR A 162 -9.64 0.47 -2.93
N ALA A 163 -8.33 0.44 -3.22
CA ALA A 163 -7.81 0.71 -4.55
C ALA A 163 -8.41 -0.23 -5.62
N ARG A 164 -8.52 -1.53 -5.31
CA ARG A 164 -9.12 -2.52 -6.23
C ARG A 164 -10.62 -2.32 -6.43
N ILE A 165 -11.35 -2.01 -5.36
CA ILE A 165 -12.81 -1.80 -5.43
C ILE A 165 -13.11 -0.58 -6.31
N LEU A 166 -12.41 0.53 -6.07
CA LEU A 166 -12.67 1.79 -6.81
C LEU A 166 -12.10 1.78 -8.24
N ALA A 167 -11.11 0.94 -8.54
CA ALA A 167 -10.69 0.68 -9.92
C ALA A 167 -11.69 -0.19 -10.68
N GLY A 168 -12.60 -0.89 -9.99
CA GLY A 168 -13.68 -1.65 -10.59
C GLY A 168 -14.91 -0.80 -10.93
N ASP A 169 -15.89 -1.45 -11.56
CA ASP A 169 -17.12 -0.82 -12.04
C ASP A 169 -18.38 -1.26 -11.29
N ILE A 170 -18.24 -2.19 -10.33
CA ILE A 170 -19.36 -2.85 -9.64
C ILE A 170 -19.18 -2.69 -8.13
N ASP A 171 -20.28 -2.39 -7.44
CA ASP A 171 -20.36 -2.33 -5.97
C ASP A 171 -19.30 -1.43 -5.31
N ILE A 172 -18.99 -0.29 -5.94
CA ILE A 172 -17.98 0.66 -5.43
C ILE A 172 -18.31 1.20 -4.03
N ASP A 173 -19.58 1.16 -3.63
CA ASP A 173 -20.06 1.52 -2.29
C ASP A 173 -19.40 0.68 -1.19
N ALA A 174 -18.97 -0.55 -1.50
CA ALA A 174 -18.21 -1.40 -0.59
C ALA A 174 -16.87 -0.77 -0.18
N ALA A 175 -16.34 0.18 -0.97
CA ALA A 175 -15.10 0.88 -0.67
C ALA A 175 -15.19 1.71 0.63
N VAL A 176 -16.36 2.25 0.98
CA VAL A 176 -16.51 3.07 2.20
C VAL A 176 -16.05 2.32 3.44
N GLN A 177 -16.36 1.03 3.52
CA GLN A 177 -15.93 0.20 4.63
C GLN A 177 -14.40 0.09 4.71
N THR A 178 -13.74 -0.22 3.60
CA THR A 178 -12.28 -0.38 3.57
C THR A 178 -11.56 0.96 3.74
N ILE A 179 -12.15 2.07 3.28
CA ILE A 179 -11.69 3.44 3.52
C ILE A 179 -11.68 3.74 5.03
N CYS A 180 -12.82 3.59 5.71
CA CYS A 180 -12.93 3.86 7.14
C CYS A 180 -11.99 2.97 7.96
N LEU A 181 -11.89 1.68 7.62
CA LEU A 181 -10.98 0.74 8.26
C LEU A 181 -9.51 1.14 8.10
N THR A 182 -9.11 1.66 6.93
CA THR A 182 -7.74 2.13 6.69
C THR A 182 -7.35 3.21 7.69
N ALA A 183 -8.18 4.25 7.83
CA ALA A 183 -7.94 5.36 8.76
C ALA A 183 -7.96 4.88 10.22
N GLU A 184 -8.97 4.09 10.61
CA GLU A 184 -9.12 3.59 11.98
C GLU A 184 -7.93 2.73 12.42
N LEU A 185 -7.55 1.76 11.60
CA LEU A 185 -6.49 0.81 11.91
C LEU A 185 -5.11 1.47 11.90
N ALA A 186 -4.88 2.46 11.01
CA ALA A 186 -3.64 3.24 11.04
C ALA A 186 -3.51 4.00 12.37
N LEU A 187 -4.56 4.72 12.80
CA LEU A 187 -4.57 5.47 14.07
C LEU A 187 -4.34 4.56 15.28
N LYS A 188 -5.05 3.42 15.34
CA LYS A 188 -4.85 2.43 16.41
C LYS A 188 -3.45 1.83 16.37
N GLY A 189 -2.94 1.52 15.18
CA GLY A 189 -1.59 0.98 14.98
C GLY A 189 -0.52 1.94 15.48
N ALA A 190 -0.64 3.24 15.18
CA ALA A 190 0.29 4.25 15.68
C ALA A 190 0.20 4.43 17.20
N LEU A 191 -1.01 4.47 17.78
CA LEU A 191 -1.16 4.48 19.24
C LEU A 191 -0.51 3.25 19.88
N ALA A 192 -0.70 2.06 19.30
CA ALA A 192 -0.05 0.84 19.76
C ALA A 192 1.48 0.92 19.65
N ALA A 193 2.02 1.54 18.58
CA ALA A 193 3.44 1.81 18.43
C ALA A 193 3.98 2.81 19.48
N ARG A 194 3.11 3.64 20.05
CA ARG A 194 3.39 4.50 21.22
C ARG A 194 3.19 3.80 22.57
N GLY A 195 2.92 2.49 22.57
CA GLY A 195 2.79 1.68 23.78
C GLY A 195 1.37 1.58 24.33
N TRP A 196 0.35 2.04 23.60
CA TRP A 196 -1.03 1.82 24.00
C TRP A 196 -1.43 0.34 23.87
N THR A 197 -2.11 -0.17 24.89
CA THR A 197 -2.70 -1.51 24.90
C THR A 197 -4.04 -1.54 24.15
N GLU A 198 -4.46 -2.72 23.71
CA GLU A 198 -5.79 -2.93 23.11
C GLU A 198 -6.91 -2.35 23.97
N ALA A 199 -6.87 -2.59 25.27
CA ALA A 199 -7.88 -2.10 26.20
C ALA A 199 -7.99 -0.56 26.22
N GLN A 200 -6.92 0.18 25.89
CA GLN A 200 -6.94 1.64 25.84
C GLN A 200 -7.56 2.14 24.54
N TYR A 201 -7.03 1.73 23.38
CA TYR A 201 -7.55 2.24 22.09
C TYR A 201 -8.94 1.67 21.75
N ARG A 202 -9.32 0.50 22.28
CA ARG A 202 -10.66 -0.08 22.11
C ARG A 202 -11.75 0.73 22.83
N LYS A 203 -11.42 1.44 23.91
CA LYS A 203 -12.36 2.38 24.56
C LYS A 203 -12.74 3.55 23.66
N LEU A 204 -11.89 3.89 22.70
CA LEU A 204 -12.16 4.92 21.69
C LEU A 204 -13.03 4.38 20.54
N SER A 205 -13.30 3.07 20.50
CA SER A 205 -14.17 2.41 19.53
C SER A 205 -13.75 2.72 18.08
N HIS A 206 -14.69 3.09 17.22
CA HIS A 206 -14.49 3.49 15.82
C HIS A 206 -14.46 5.02 15.66
N HIS A 207 -14.33 5.79 16.75
CA HIS A 207 -14.39 7.25 16.70
C HIS A 207 -13.05 7.85 16.26
N LEU A 208 -12.90 8.08 14.96
CA LEU A 208 -11.67 8.63 14.35
C LEU A 208 -11.21 9.93 15.02
N VAL A 209 -12.12 10.83 15.37
CA VAL A 209 -11.79 12.11 16.06
C VAL A 209 -11.08 11.83 17.39
N LYS A 210 -11.64 10.93 18.21
CA LYS A 210 -11.05 10.58 19.51
C LYS A 210 -9.70 9.88 19.35
N LEU A 211 -9.55 9.03 18.34
CA LEU A 211 -8.31 8.33 18.04
C LEU A 211 -7.21 9.32 17.62
N ALA A 212 -7.52 10.29 16.77
CA ALA A 212 -6.55 11.30 16.35
C ALA A 212 -6.20 12.29 17.46
N ASP A 213 -7.17 12.75 18.25
CA ASP A 213 -6.86 13.62 19.38
C ASP A 213 -5.99 12.90 20.41
N ALA A 214 -6.22 11.60 20.64
CA ALA A 214 -5.33 10.78 21.46
C ALA A 214 -3.92 10.69 20.88
N LEU A 215 -3.79 10.43 19.57
CA LEU A 215 -2.48 10.34 18.92
C LEU A 215 -1.74 11.69 18.92
N ILE A 216 -2.44 12.79 18.66
CA ILE A 216 -1.88 14.15 18.74
C ILE A 216 -1.42 14.46 20.17
N GLY A 217 -2.16 14.00 21.18
CA GLY A 217 -1.74 14.13 22.57
C GLY A 217 -0.45 13.37 22.92
N GLU A 218 -0.18 12.26 22.23
CA GLU A 218 1.08 11.50 22.36
C GLU A 218 2.23 12.11 21.55
N VAL A 219 1.93 12.55 20.32
CA VAL A 219 2.90 13.11 19.37
C VAL A 219 2.25 14.23 18.55
N SER A 220 2.46 15.46 19.00
CA SER A 220 2.01 16.67 18.30
C SER A 220 3.01 17.09 17.21
N THR A 221 2.50 17.66 16.12
CA THR A 221 3.27 18.12 14.97
C THR A 221 2.70 19.44 14.43
N ALA A 222 3.40 20.08 13.49
CA ALA A 222 2.86 21.24 12.77
C ALA A 222 1.62 20.93 11.91
N HIS A 223 1.29 19.65 11.71
CA HIS A 223 0.22 19.19 10.82
C HIS A 223 -1.02 18.68 11.56
N ASP A 224 -1.13 18.92 12.87
CA ASP A 224 -2.24 18.42 13.69
C ASP A 224 -3.61 18.89 13.17
N ASP A 225 -3.72 20.15 12.73
CA ASP A 225 -4.96 20.70 12.18
C ASP A 225 -5.32 20.07 10.83
N ARG A 226 -4.33 19.67 10.03
CA ARG A 226 -4.56 18.94 8.78
C ARG A 226 -5.11 17.54 9.07
N LEU A 227 -4.56 16.84 10.06
CA LEU A 227 -5.08 15.54 10.46
C LEU A 227 -6.52 15.63 10.97
N ARG A 228 -6.82 16.60 11.85
CA ARG A 228 -8.18 16.85 12.34
C ARG A 228 -9.15 17.19 11.22
N GLY A 229 -8.75 18.09 10.31
CA GLY A 229 -9.55 18.46 9.15
C GLY A 229 -9.91 17.24 8.29
N ALA A 230 -8.98 16.31 8.09
CA ALA A 230 -9.23 15.10 7.30
C ALA A 230 -10.20 14.17 7.97
N ILE A 231 -10.09 14.01 9.27
CA ILE A 231 -10.98 13.13 10.03
C ILE A 231 -12.40 13.68 10.11
N ALA A 232 -12.57 15.00 10.16
CA ALA A 232 -13.88 15.64 10.26
C ALA A 232 -14.83 15.32 9.07
N HIS A 233 -14.27 14.90 7.94
CA HIS A 233 -15.04 14.61 6.71
C HIS A 233 -15.25 13.11 6.47
N PHE A 234 -14.98 12.25 7.46
CA PHE A 234 -15.36 10.84 7.37
C PHE A 234 -16.84 10.65 7.71
N PRO A 235 -17.55 9.73 7.02
CA PRO A 235 -18.91 9.40 7.39
C PRO A 235 -18.97 8.67 8.74
N ASP A 236 -20.12 8.74 9.42
CA ASP A 236 -20.37 7.90 10.59
C ASP A 236 -20.58 6.44 10.17
N TYR A 237 -19.48 5.70 10.16
CA TYR A 237 -19.37 4.34 9.66
C TYR A 237 -20.33 3.34 10.33
N VAL A 238 -20.73 3.55 11.59
CA VAL A 238 -21.66 2.62 12.26
C VAL A 238 -23.10 2.85 11.78
N GLY A 239 -23.47 4.10 11.48
CA GLY A 239 -24.80 4.47 11.00
C GLY A 239 -25.04 4.13 9.53
N THR A 240 -24.00 4.11 8.69
CA THR A 240 -24.13 3.95 7.23
C THR A 240 -24.06 2.52 6.72
N ARG A 241 -23.74 1.52 7.55
CA ARG A 241 -23.62 0.09 7.12
C ARG A 241 -24.90 -0.52 6.53
N TYR A 242 -26.07 0.06 6.83
CA TYR A 242 -27.37 -0.48 6.43
C TYR A 242 -28.14 0.45 5.48
N ALA A 243 -27.52 1.54 5.01
CA ALA A 243 -28.13 2.52 4.12
C ALA A 243 -27.17 2.88 2.98
N SER A 244 -27.68 3.23 1.81
CA SER A 244 -26.86 3.81 0.75
C SER A 244 -26.25 5.11 1.27
N HIS A 245 -24.93 5.26 1.21
CA HIS A 245 -24.25 6.49 1.66
C HIS A 245 -24.49 7.67 0.73
N GLY A 246 -25.09 7.46 -0.46
CA GLY A 246 -25.49 8.52 -1.40
C GLY A 246 -24.32 9.29 -2.03
N MET A 247 -23.09 8.79 -1.86
CA MET A 247 -21.90 9.42 -2.42
C MET A 247 -21.75 9.03 -3.88
N THR A 248 -21.39 9.99 -4.70
CA THR A 248 -20.92 9.79 -6.07
C THR A 248 -19.58 9.04 -6.08
N ARG A 249 -19.24 8.46 -7.23
CA ARG A 249 -17.93 7.82 -7.45
C ARG A 249 -16.77 8.77 -7.12
N ILE A 250 -16.86 10.04 -7.53
CA ILE A 250 -15.82 11.05 -7.27
C ILE A 250 -15.66 11.30 -5.75
N GLU A 251 -16.76 11.43 -5.02
CA GLU A 251 -16.71 11.62 -3.56
C GLU A 251 -16.09 10.42 -2.85
N LEU A 252 -16.38 9.19 -3.30
CA LEU A 252 -15.73 7.97 -2.79
C LEU A 252 -14.23 7.95 -3.06
N MET A 253 -13.82 8.36 -4.26
CA MET A 253 -12.40 8.45 -4.64
C MET A 253 -11.65 9.48 -3.80
N VAL A 254 -12.25 10.66 -3.59
CA VAL A 254 -11.68 11.69 -2.73
C VAL A 254 -11.59 11.20 -1.28
N LEU A 255 -12.64 10.53 -0.78
CA LEU A 255 -12.63 9.94 0.56
C LEU A 255 -11.53 8.87 0.71
N ALA A 256 -11.27 8.08 -0.34
CA ALA A 256 -10.16 7.12 -0.35
C ALA A 256 -8.80 7.80 -0.27
N MET A 257 -8.54 8.84 -1.07
CA MET A 257 -7.30 9.63 -0.97
C MET A 257 -7.16 10.28 0.41
N ARG A 258 -8.27 10.72 1.01
CA ARG A 258 -8.29 11.25 2.38
C ARG A 258 -7.86 10.21 3.42
N ALA A 259 -8.31 8.96 3.28
CA ALA A 259 -7.87 7.87 4.15
C ALA A 259 -6.39 7.50 3.95
N GLN A 260 -5.87 7.58 2.73
CA GLN A 260 -4.44 7.42 2.46
C GLN A 260 -3.63 8.51 3.18
N PHE A 261 -4.07 9.78 3.07
CA PHE A 261 -3.46 10.88 3.80
C PHE A 261 -3.49 10.66 5.32
N VAL A 262 -4.66 10.32 5.90
CA VAL A 262 -4.78 10.04 7.34
C VAL A 262 -3.84 8.94 7.77
N ALA A 263 -3.75 7.85 6.99
CA ALA A 263 -2.85 6.75 7.30
C ALA A 263 -1.38 7.20 7.25
N ALA A 264 -0.95 7.90 6.20
CA ALA A 264 0.41 8.40 6.07
C ALA A 264 0.78 9.39 7.18
N GLU A 265 -0.10 10.36 7.44
CA GLU A 265 0.08 11.41 8.45
C GLU A 265 0.15 10.82 9.86
N THR A 266 -0.60 9.75 10.10
CA THR A 266 -0.51 8.95 11.33
C THR A 266 0.84 8.27 11.46
N LEU A 267 1.36 7.65 10.39
CA LEU A 267 2.63 6.94 10.41
C LEU A 267 3.85 7.88 10.52
N ARG A 268 3.79 9.09 9.98
CA ARG A 268 4.82 10.14 10.16
C ARG A 268 5.10 10.48 11.62
N ARG A 269 4.11 10.29 12.51
CA ARG A 269 4.26 10.54 13.96
C ARG A 269 5.02 9.44 14.70
N VAL A 270 5.17 8.27 14.07
CA VAL A 270 5.71 7.06 14.71
C VAL A 270 6.80 6.37 13.89
N SER A 271 7.23 6.99 12.80
CA SER A 271 8.31 6.53 11.92
C SER A 271 9.14 7.72 11.44
N ASP A 272 10.33 7.45 10.93
CA ASP A 272 11.21 8.48 10.34
C ASP A 272 10.87 8.78 8.87
N ARG A 273 9.73 8.25 8.37
CA ARG A 273 9.30 8.40 6.98
C ARG A 273 8.45 9.65 6.84
N ASP A 274 8.99 10.64 6.13
CA ASP A 274 8.29 11.88 5.81
C ASP A 274 8.80 12.47 4.49
N LEU A 275 8.48 11.79 3.39
CA LEU A 275 8.71 12.25 2.03
C LEU A 275 7.81 13.44 1.72
N ALA A 276 6.56 13.44 2.18
CA ALA A 276 5.63 14.54 1.94
C ALA A 276 6.17 15.89 2.40
N SER A 277 6.67 15.99 3.64
CA SER A 277 7.23 17.25 4.14
C SER A 277 8.48 17.69 3.36
N LYS A 278 9.29 16.74 2.87
CA LYS A 278 10.45 17.06 2.02
C LYS A 278 10.02 17.69 0.69
N LEU A 279 8.95 17.18 0.10
CA LEU A 279 8.39 17.73 -1.13
C LEU A 279 7.73 19.08 -0.92
N GLU A 280 7.01 19.26 0.19
CA GLU A 280 6.39 20.55 0.56
C GLU A 280 7.45 21.64 0.82
N ALA A 281 8.65 21.26 1.27
CA ALA A 281 9.77 22.17 1.48
C ALA A 281 10.53 22.53 0.20
N ASP A 282 10.32 21.81 -0.91
CA ASP A 282 10.97 22.11 -2.19
C ASP A 282 10.26 23.30 -2.87
N PRO A 283 10.96 24.43 -3.11
CA PRO A 283 10.35 25.61 -3.72
C PRO A 283 9.91 25.41 -5.17
N ASN A 284 10.33 24.32 -5.83
CA ASN A 284 9.89 23.98 -7.19
C ASN A 284 8.52 23.29 -7.21
N ASN A 285 8.05 22.79 -6.05
CA ASN A 285 6.74 22.15 -5.95
C ASN A 285 5.66 23.15 -5.57
N LEU A 286 4.46 22.99 -6.14
CA LEU A 286 3.32 23.76 -5.66
C LEU A 286 2.87 23.26 -4.28
N PRO A 287 2.29 24.15 -3.45
CA PRO A 287 1.74 23.76 -2.16
C PRO A 287 0.73 22.63 -2.31
N ARG A 288 0.74 21.71 -1.34
CA ARG A 288 -0.22 20.61 -1.28
C ARG A 288 -1.66 21.14 -1.34
N PRO A 289 -2.46 20.69 -2.32
CA PRO A 289 -3.87 21.01 -2.37
C PRO A 289 -4.61 20.50 -1.15
N VAL A 290 -5.63 21.24 -0.77
CA VAL A 290 -6.44 20.93 0.38
C VAL A 290 -7.37 19.75 0.05
N LEU A 291 -7.43 18.73 0.90
CA LEU A 291 -8.24 17.52 0.69
C LEU A 291 -9.74 17.69 1.07
N TRP A 292 -10.25 18.94 1.15
CA TRP A 292 -11.59 19.29 1.70
C TRP A 292 -12.71 19.41 0.67
N CYS A 293 -12.47 19.19 -0.62
CA CYS A 293 -13.50 19.33 -1.65
C CYS A 293 -14.30 18.03 -1.84
#